data_AF-A0A7V3ZSQ3-F1
#
_entry.id   AF-A0A7V3ZSQ3-F1
#
_cell.length_a   1.000
_cell.length_b   1.000
_cell.length_c   1.000
_cell.angle_alpha   90.00
_cell.angle_beta   90.00
_cell.angle_gamma   90.00
#
_symmetry.space_group_name_H-M   'P 1'
#
loop_
_entity.id
_entity.type
_entity.pdbx_description
1 polymer ?
#
loop_
_entity_poly.entity_id
_entity_poly.type
_entity_poly.pdbx_seq_one_letter_code
_entity_poly.pdbx_strand_id
1 'polypeptide(L)'
;MVKWLVSIMMVGSLLALTPVRAPIDDANQQNVPGLPPAGRIQSDILTEAFVNNNSNRDYQTNGPTATMLWAVFDEPIKGVYATMMFQNPPGVSGRHQVWNFFDINTDQWVRAGDNPYLAVDRGGYGNIAVIYGNATYLYHPAFTAHMDATNYTGDAWWPDIPFDPRNFSGQYVQVPGQETNEVWPHLGFTMSGYLHKIFADYDGHMSGVPYAIMYNRIPDLNNPAWDGYIPLETGGEAPWYGFYADPFGKTVVVSYCRTSTDYHTIMLIDTMEGEMFYAGVPIEVDVTQEIINKFNLPPDYSGYINDGNPFVDKDGNIHLITFITPPTWPDTFTRPTNIYHFFYNLSTGTSDASFIKSLTGPYQCSPGVNTLAAGRSQIGQERGLGTLYAVWEEFVPNRCVTSSNGYQRAVTRIVFATSKDNGATWAEQTLLVSDSVPGSDNNDWLRFPVISPIIPHVGNLDLVYWGVYWDDDPGFVWRGIGANSTVKMLVGRKEVGVEEAPITLKDGRAKISWNGRNITLEIPYKANAILKILDETGREISTIFKGNIEGKHNLRWNGKSGVYFINLKTEKENIIQKIILK
;
A
#
# COMPACT_ATOMS: atom_id res chain seq x y z
N MET A 1 -11.52 -27.18 -60.46
CA MET A 1 -11.39 -25.76 -60.88
C MET A 1 -12.71 -25.08 -60.49
N VAL A 2 -12.83 -23.97 -59.73
CA VAL A 2 -12.02 -22.72 -59.64
C VAL A 2 -12.20 -21.89 -60.93
N LYS A 3 -12.66 -20.62 -60.99
CA LYS A 3 -12.99 -19.49 -60.06
C LYS A 3 -14.32 -18.82 -60.53
N TRP A 4 -14.93 -17.73 -60.04
CA TRP A 4 -14.69 -16.59 -59.10
C TRP A 4 -15.92 -16.46 -58.12
N LEU A 5 -16.20 -15.51 -57.19
CA LEU A 5 -16.11 -14.03 -56.99
C LEU A 5 -17.23 -13.22 -57.72
N VAL A 6 -17.92 -12.20 -57.15
CA VAL A 6 -17.65 -11.26 -56.01
C VAL A 6 -18.90 -11.00 -55.12
N SER A 7 -18.64 -10.56 -53.87
CA SER A 7 -19.46 -9.88 -52.82
C SER A 7 -20.77 -9.16 -53.23
N ILE A 8 -21.76 -8.96 -52.34
CA ILE A 8 -21.81 -8.08 -51.15
C ILE A 8 -23.06 -8.50 -50.31
N MET A 9 -23.17 -8.44 -48.97
CA MET A 9 -22.35 -7.92 -47.84
C MET A 9 -22.59 -8.75 -46.55
N MET A 10 -21.76 -8.58 -45.51
CA MET A 10 -22.16 -8.65 -44.09
C MET A 10 -21.27 -7.73 -43.23
N VAL A 11 -21.86 -7.08 -42.22
CA VAL A 11 -21.19 -6.30 -41.17
C VAL A 11 -21.83 -6.71 -39.83
N GLY A 12 -21.10 -6.94 -38.74
CA GLY A 12 -19.64 -6.87 -38.57
C GLY A 12 -19.26 -6.89 -37.09
N SER A 13 -19.57 -7.98 -36.41
CA SER A 13 -19.61 -8.04 -34.94
C SER A 13 -19.14 -9.37 -34.37
N LEU A 14 -17.84 -9.67 -34.51
CA LEU A 14 -17.13 -10.72 -33.76
C LEU A 14 -15.60 -10.62 -33.98
N LEU A 15 -14.97 -9.67 -33.30
CA LEU A 15 -13.52 -9.70 -33.02
C LEU A 15 -13.35 -9.49 -31.52
N ALA A 16 -12.57 -10.36 -30.89
CA ALA A 16 -12.26 -10.24 -29.47
C ALA A 16 -11.23 -9.12 -29.25
N LEU A 17 -11.39 -8.37 -28.16
CA LEU A 17 -10.35 -7.46 -27.66
C LEU A 17 -9.20 -8.29 -27.06
N THR A 18 -8.27 -8.75 -27.90
CA THR A 18 -6.94 -9.14 -27.43
C THR A 18 -6.20 -7.88 -27.01
N PRO A 19 -5.66 -7.79 -25.77
CA PRO A 19 -4.93 -6.60 -25.33
C PRO A 19 -3.73 -6.36 -26.24
N VAL A 20 -3.53 -5.11 -26.66
CA VAL A 20 -2.42 -4.73 -27.54
C VAL A 20 -1.16 -4.66 -26.70
N ARG A 21 -0.48 -5.80 -26.60
CA ARG A 21 0.82 -5.94 -25.95
C ARG A 21 1.79 -4.89 -26.53
N ALA A 22 2.43 -4.10 -25.66
CA ALA A 22 3.55 -3.27 -26.09
C ALA A 22 4.63 -4.16 -26.72
N PRO A 23 5.23 -3.77 -27.86
CA PRO A 23 6.27 -4.58 -28.50
C PRO A 23 7.53 -4.57 -27.64
N ILE A 24 7.87 -5.74 -27.09
CA ILE A 24 9.22 -6.04 -26.62
C ILE A 24 10.03 -6.39 -27.87
N ASP A 25 11.13 -5.67 -28.10
CA ASP A 25 11.93 -5.81 -29.33
C ASP A 25 12.95 -6.96 -29.19
N ASP A 26 12.44 -8.20 -29.17
CA ASP A 26 13.18 -9.46 -28.96
C ASP A 26 14.14 -9.82 -30.14
N ALA A 27 14.69 -8.83 -30.84
CA ALA A 27 15.38 -9.00 -32.12
C ALA A 27 16.79 -9.64 -32.04
N ASN A 28 17.40 -9.76 -30.84
CA ASN A 28 18.82 -10.12 -30.69
C ASN A 28 19.15 -11.07 -29.51
N GLN A 29 18.53 -12.26 -29.45
CA GLN A 29 19.17 -13.43 -28.82
C GLN A 29 19.04 -14.67 -29.74
N GLN A 30 20.18 -15.26 -30.13
CA GLN A 30 20.25 -16.58 -30.76
C GLN A 30 21.22 -17.50 -30.00
N ASN A 31 20.79 -18.75 -29.81
CA ASN A 31 21.61 -19.91 -29.41
C ASN A 31 22.19 -19.93 -27.99
N VAL A 32 21.32 -20.09 -26.99
CA VAL A 32 21.66 -20.72 -25.69
C VAL A 32 20.75 -21.94 -25.47
N PRO A 33 21.25 -23.10 -24.99
CA PRO A 33 20.41 -24.27 -24.73
C PRO A 33 19.40 -24.02 -23.60
N GLY A 34 18.11 -24.21 -23.88
CA GLY A 34 17.05 -23.90 -22.94
C GLY A 34 17.03 -24.79 -21.70
N LEU A 35 17.07 -24.17 -20.51
CA LEU A 35 16.63 -24.77 -19.26
C LEU A 35 15.11 -25.04 -19.31
N PRO A 36 14.58 -26.01 -18.50
CA PRO A 36 13.14 -26.23 -18.43
C PRO A 36 12.43 -24.95 -17.95
N PRO A 37 11.30 -24.55 -18.58
CA PRO A 37 10.68 -23.26 -18.31
C PRO A 37 10.17 -23.17 -16.87
N ALA A 38 10.54 -22.10 -16.19
CA ALA A 38 9.94 -21.73 -14.91
C ALA A 38 8.41 -21.59 -15.05
N GLY A 39 7.68 -21.94 -13.99
CA GLY A 39 6.21 -21.83 -13.98
C GLY A 39 5.78 -20.39 -14.26
N ARG A 40 4.92 -20.19 -15.26
CA ARG A 40 4.52 -18.85 -15.72
C ARG A 40 3.79 -18.07 -14.63
N ILE A 41 4.48 -17.16 -13.95
CA ILE A 41 3.87 -16.04 -13.20
C ILE A 41 3.90 -14.77 -14.06
N GLN A 42 3.37 -14.89 -15.28
CA GLN A 42 3.35 -13.82 -16.29
C GLN A 42 1.96 -13.17 -16.44
N SER A 43 0.95 -13.66 -15.70
CA SER A 43 -0.43 -13.19 -15.70
C SER A 43 -0.69 -12.03 -14.75
N ASP A 44 0.13 -11.91 -13.70
CA ASP A 44 -0.18 -11.08 -12.52
C ASP A 44 0.58 -9.75 -12.55
N ILE A 45 1.56 -9.59 -13.44
CA ILE A 45 2.17 -8.31 -13.81
C ILE A 45 1.30 -7.69 -14.90
N LEU A 46 0.80 -6.48 -14.69
CA LEU A 46 0.06 -5.75 -15.72
C LEU A 46 1.03 -5.07 -16.69
N THR A 47 2.02 -4.37 -16.14
CA THR A 47 2.82 -3.39 -16.89
C THR A 47 4.07 -2.96 -16.10
N GLU A 48 5.04 -2.38 -16.81
CA GLU A 48 6.15 -1.65 -16.20
C GLU A 48 5.71 -0.19 -16.03
N ALA A 49 5.80 0.38 -14.82
CA ALA A 49 5.42 1.78 -14.58
C ALA A 49 6.44 2.78 -15.14
N PHE A 50 7.71 2.37 -15.13
CA PHE A 50 8.85 3.18 -15.51
C PHE A 50 9.98 2.28 -16.04
N VAL A 51 10.80 2.87 -16.92
CA VAL A 51 12.11 2.34 -17.28
C VAL A 51 13.09 3.50 -17.28
N ASN A 52 14.06 3.48 -16.36
CA ASN A 52 15.18 4.40 -16.37
C ASN A 52 16.47 3.63 -16.58
N ASN A 53 17.00 3.71 -17.80
CA ASN A 53 18.33 3.20 -18.13
C ASN A 53 19.37 4.15 -17.55
N ASN A 54 20.40 3.64 -16.87
CA ASN A 54 21.56 4.43 -16.45
C ASN A 54 21.27 5.48 -15.34
N SER A 55 20.48 5.10 -14.33
CA SER A 55 20.32 5.91 -13.10
C SER A 55 21.51 5.70 -12.14
N ASN A 56 21.93 6.76 -11.44
CA ASN A 56 22.61 6.55 -10.16
C ASN A 56 21.59 6.01 -9.14
N ARG A 57 22.07 5.34 -8.08
CA ARG A 57 21.22 4.56 -7.17
C ARG A 57 21.25 5.13 -5.76
N ASP A 58 20.12 5.71 -5.36
CA ASP A 58 19.85 5.99 -3.96
C ASP A 58 18.92 4.95 -3.34
N TYR A 59 19.33 3.68 -3.35
CA TYR A 59 18.75 2.67 -2.47
C TYR A 59 19.36 2.82 -1.07
N GLN A 60 19.10 3.95 -0.41
CA GLN A 60 19.30 4.03 1.03
C GLN A 60 18.48 2.90 1.68
N THR A 61 19.20 1.89 2.15
CA THR A 61 18.60 0.71 2.80
C THR A 61 18.04 1.05 4.20
N ASN A 62 18.04 2.35 4.51
CA ASN A 62 17.99 3.00 5.80
C ASN A 62 16.88 4.07 5.82
N GLY A 63 15.76 3.83 5.14
CA GLY A 63 14.68 4.80 4.99
C GLY A 63 13.31 4.13 5.09
N PRO A 64 12.30 4.86 5.56
CA PRO A 64 10.95 4.34 5.77
C PRO A 64 10.33 3.89 4.44
N THR A 65 9.52 2.83 4.48
CA THR A 65 8.94 2.25 3.25
C THR A 65 7.62 2.92 2.90
N ALA A 66 7.71 4.12 2.32
CA ALA A 66 6.57 4.93 1.87
C ALA A 66 5.50 4.14 1.09
N THR A 67 4.23 4.51 1.26
CA THR A 67 3.16 4.08 0.34
C THR A 67 3.43 4.71 -1.03
N MET A 68 3.83 3.88 -2.00
CA MET A 68 4.26 4.31 -3.35
C MET A 68 3.30 3.86 -4.45
N LEU A 69 2.23 3.16 -4.08
CA LEU A 69 1.17 2.68 -4.98
C LEU A 69 -0.17 3.00 -4.34
N TRP A 70 -1.08 3.64 -5.09
CA TRP A 70 -2.41 3.99 -4.57
C TRP A 70 -3.48 3.83 -5.64
N ALA A 71 -4.48 2.99 -5.39
CA ALA A 71 -5.44 2.58 -6.39
C ALA A 71 -6.86 3.13 -6.11
N VAL A 72 -7.45 3.81 -7.10
CA VAL A 72 -8.72 4.57 -7.03
C VAL A 72 -9.76 3.92 -7.96
N PHE A 73 -11.00 3.76 -7.49
CA PHE A 73 -12.01 2.91 -8.16
C PHE A 73 -13.41 3.48 -8.31
N ASP A 74 -13.65 4.66 -7.76
CA ASP A 74 -14.93 5.34 -7.86
C ASP A 74 -15.02 6.13 -9.17
N GLU A 75 -16.22 6.50 -9.60
CA GLU A 75 -16.37 7.45 -10.70
C GLU A 75 -16.04 8.88 -10.21
N PRO A 76 -15.32 9.71 -11.00
CA PRO A 76 -15.01 9.52 -12.43
C PRO A 76 -13.60 8.97 -12.73
N ILE A 77 -12.83 8.51 -11.73
CA ILE A 77 -11.39 8.21 -11.86
C ILE A 77 -11.08 6.78 -11.38
N LYS A 78 -10.90 5.86 -12.33
CA LYS A 78 -10.53 4.46 -12.07
C LYS A 78 -9.11 4.18 -12.56
N GLY A 79 -8.18 3.97 -11.63
CA GLY A 79 -6.78 3.75 -11.96
C GLY A 79 -5.86 3.64 -10.77
N VAL A 80 -4.54 3.63 -11.03
CA VAL A 80 -3.52 3.42 -9.99
C VAL A 80 -2.40 4.44 -10.13
N TYR A 81 -2.18 5.24 -9.09
CA TYR A 81 -0.98 6.06 -8.97
C TYR A 81 0.20 5.18 -8.57
N ALA A 82 1.34 5.39 -9.22
CA ALA A 82 2.62 4.76 -8.90
C ALA A 82 3.72 5.83 -8.88
N THR A 83 4.68 5.71 -7.96
CA THR A 83 5.86 6.61 -7.89
C THR A 83 7.15 5.82 -7.93
N MET A 84 8.18 6.43 -8.50
CA MET A 84 9.51 5.84 -8.54
C MET A 84 10.62 6.86 -8.23
N MET A 85 11.55 6.41 -7.37
CA MET A 85 12.78 7.12 -7.03
C MET A 85 13.85 6.96 -8.12
N PHE A 86 14.54 8.04 -8.45
CA PHE A 86 15.69 8.09 -9.34
C PHE A 86 16.77 9.04 -8.83
N GLN A 87 17.96 8.99 -9.43
CA GLN A 87 19.00 9.99 -9.21
C GLN A 87 19.55 10.42 -10.58
N ASN A 88 18.90 11.44 -11.16
CA ASN A 88 19.05 11.96 -12.55
C ASN A 88 18.76 10.93 -13.68
N PRO A 89 17.54 10.88 -14.25
CA PRO A 89 17.27 10.13 -15.48
C PRO A 89 17.94 10.81 -16.69
N PRO A 90 18.57 10.05 -17.61
CA PRO A 90 19.23 10.63 -18.78
C PRO A 90 18.29 11.41 -19.70
N GLY A 91 18.82 12.46 -20.33
CA GLY A 91 18.06 13.36 -21.21
C GLY A 91 17.18 14.37 -20.48
N VAL A 92 17.03 14.25 -19.16
CA VAL A 92 16.13 15.09 -18.35
C VAL A 92 16.87 15.63 -17.12
N SER A 93 17.79 16.58 -17.36
CA SER A 93 18.61 17.21 -16.32
C SER A 93 17.77 17.82 -15.20
N GLY A 94 18.13 17.56 -13.95
CA GLY A 94 17.52 18.21 -12.79
C GLY A 94 16.22 17.56 -12.30
N ARG A 95 16.03 16.24 -12.49
CA ARG A 95 14.81 15.55 -12.03
C ARG A 95 15.18 14.25 -11.31
N HIS A 96 14.47 13.91 -10.24
CA HIS A 96 14.83 12.77 -9.38
C HIS A 96 13.61 11.93 -8.91
N GLN A 97 12.38 12.45 -8.96
CA GLN A 97 11.15 11.66 -8.77
C GLN A 97 10.24 11.73 -9.98
N VAL A 98 9.48 10.65 -10.18
CA VAL A 98 8.36 10.63 -11.12
C VAL A 98 7.14 9.95 -10.53
N TRP A 99 5.96 10.55 -10.69
CA TRP A 99 4.67 9.89 -10.50
C TRP A 99 4.00 9.62 -11.85
N ASN A 100 3.27 8.50 -11.94
CA ASN A 100 2.47 8.08 -13.09
C ASN A 100 1.09 7.60 -12.60
N PHE A 101 0.09 7.61 -13.49
CA PHE A 101 -1.24 7.06 -13.23
C PHE A 101 -1.63 6.04 -14.31
N PHE A 102 -2.03 4.83 -13.92
CA PHE A 102 -2.51 3.78 -14.81
C PHE A 102 -4.03 3.85 -14.92
N ASP A 103 -4.57 4.22 -16.09
CA ASP A 103 -6.01 4.25 -16.32
C ASP A 103 -6.52 2.84 -16.67
N ILE A 104 -7.32 2.27 -15.77
CA ILE A 104 -7.85 0.90 -15.90
C ILE A 104 -8.92 0.81 -16.99
N ASN A 105 -9.50 1.93 -17.43
CA ASN A 105 -10.50 1.95 -18.50
C ASN A 105 -9.86 1.81 -19.89
N THR A 106 -8.62 2.28 -20.05
CA THR A 106 -7.85 2.18 -21.29
C THR A 106 -6.75 1.10 -21.26
N ASP A 107 -6.48 0.52 -20.09
CA ASP A 107 -5.41 -0.46 -19.84
C ASP A 107 -4.02 0.13 -20.18
N GLN A 108 -3.83 1.43 -19.92
CA GLN A 108 -2.63 2.19 -20.27
C GLN A 108 -2.18 3.11 -19.13
N TRP A 109 -0.87 3.35 -19.06
CA TRP A 109 -0.35 4.51 -18.35
C TRP A 109 -0.82 5.79 -19.04
N VAL A 110 -1.41 6.69 -18.27
CA VAL A 110 -1.68 8.06 -18.69
C VAL A 110 -0.35 8.77 -18.90
N ARG A 111 0.02 8.89 -20.19
CA ARG A 111 1.15 9.69 -20.63
C ARG A 111 0.67 11.12 -20.89
N ALA A 112 0.65 11.93 -19.83
CA ALA A 112 0.53 13.37 -19.99
C ALA A 112 1.66 13.85 -20.93
N GLY A 113 1.31 14.59 -21.98
CA GLY A 113 2.15 14.77 -23.17
C GLY A 113 3.57 15.25 -22.87
N ASP A 114 4.54 14.35 -23.05
CA ASP A 114 5.99 14.52 -22.87
C ASP A 114 6.46 15.11 -21.51
N ASN A 115 5.56 15.23 -20.53
CA ASN A 115 5.86 15.76 -19.20
C ASN A 115 5.22 14.88 -18.12
N PRO A 116 5.99 13.94 -17.53
CA PRO A 116 5.60 13.29 -16.29
C PRO A 116 5.28 14.29 -15.16
N TYR A 117 4.67 13.79 -14.08
CA TYR A 117 4.59 14.49 -12.81
C TYR A 117 5.99 14.48 -12.16
N LEU A 118 6.56 15.64 -11.85
CA LEU A 118 8.00 15.77 -11.60
C LEU A 118 8.32 16.64 -10.38
N ALA A 119 9.18 16.12 -9.50
CA ALA A 119 9.82 16.90 -8.45
C ALA A 119 10.89 17.85 -9.04
N VAL A 120 11.16 18.93 -8.32
CA VAL A 120 12.28 19.84 -8.58
C VAL A 120 13.62 19.11 -8.40
N ASP A 121 14.69 19.64 -9.01
CA ASP A 121 16.07 19.20 -8.89
C ASP A 121 16.42 18.63 -7.50
N ARG A 122 16.94 17.39 -7.46
CA ARG A 122 17.48 16.63 -6.30
C ARG A 122 16.52 15.77 -5.47
N GLY A 123 15.20 15.85 -5.64
CA GLY A 123 14.24 15.08 -4.82
C GLY A 123 14.34 13.54 -4.89
N GLY A 124 14.89 12.87 -3.87
CA GLY A 124 14.76 11.45 -3.57
C GLY A 124 13.48 11.10 -2.78
N TYR A 125 13.41 9.86 -2.25
CA TYR A 125 12.29 9.18 -1.54
C TYR A 125 10.98 9.96 -1.36
N GLY A 126 9.89 9.40 -1.89
CA GLY A 126 8.60 10.04 -1.91
C GLY A 126 7.41 9.10 -1.74
N ASN A 127 6.27 9.70 -1.45
CA ASN A 127 5.04 9.05 -1.04
C ASN A 127 3.86 9.53 -1.90
N ILE A 128 2.77 8.76 -1.87
CA ILE A 128 1.46 9.11 -2.42
C ILE A 128 0.40 8.92 -1.35
N ALA A 129 -0.46 9.90 -1.17
CA ALA A 129 -1.73 9.79 -0.45
C ALA A 129 -2.87 10.31 -1.31
N VAL A 130 -4.07 9.73 -1.23
CA VAL A 130 -5.26 10.20 -1.98
C VAL A 130 -6.44 10.37 -1.02
N ILE A 131 -7.13 11.52 -1.09
CA ILE A 131 -8.33 11.82 -0.31
C ILE A 131 -9.55 11.03 -0.84
N TYR A 132 -10.33 10.45 0.07
CA TYR A 132 -11.62 9.80 -0.24
C TYR A 132 -12.76 10.51 0.49
N GLY A 133 -13.57 11.24 -0.28
CA GLY A 133 -14.88 11.69 0.20
C GLY A 133 -14.91 13.08 0.82
N ASN A 134 -14.96 14.11 -0.04
CA ASN A 134 -15.93 15.19 0.18
C ASN A 134 -16.52 15.61 -1.17
N ALA A 135 -17.75 16.16 -1.18
CA ALA A 135 -18.50 16.43 -2.42
C ALA A 135 -17.86 17.51 -3.33
N THR A 136 -16.77 18.14 -2.88
CA THR A 136 -16.01 19.19 -3.54
C THR A 136 -14.57 18.80 -3.89
N TYR A 137 -14.04 17.68 -3.36
CA TYR A 137 -12.62 17.28 -3.50
C TYR A 137 -12.53 15.81 -3.92
N LEU A 138 -12.77 15.56 -5.22
CA LEU A 138 -12.80 14.22 -5.78
C LEU A 138 -11.38 13.77 -6.18
N TYR A 139 -10.76 12.94 -5.34
CA TYR A 139 -9.55 12.14 -5.64
C TYR A 139 -8.29 12.95 -5.96
N HIS A 140 -7.95 13.89 -5.07
CA HIS A 140 -6.70 14.63 -5.12
C HIS A 140 -5.55 13.80 -4.54
N PRO A 141 -4.50 13.49 -5.32
CA PRO A 141 -3.27 12.95 -4.79
C PRO A 141 -2.42 14.07 -4.18
N ALA A 142 -1.84 13.81 -3.01
CA ALA A 142 -0.75 14.59 -2.45
C ALA A 142 0.55 13.79 -2.56
N PHE A 143 1.62 14.49 -2.92
CA PHE A 143 2.93 13.94 -3.23
C PHE A 143 4.03 14.68 -2.45
N THR A 144 5.15 14.01 -2.20
CA THR A 144 6.30 14.60 -1.50
C THR A 144 7.60 13.90 -1.86
N ALA A 145 8.74 14.58 -1.67
CA ALA A 145 10.12 14.11 -1.91
C ALA A 145 11.09 14.83 -0.94
N HIS A 146 12.34 14.38 -0.81
CA HIS A 146 13.41 15.11 -0.08
C HIS A 146 14.65 15.33 -0.94
N MET A 147 15.35 16.47 -0.86
CA MET A 147 16.52 16.72 -1.72
C MET A 147 17.85 16.13 -1.19
N ASP A 148 18.53 15.29 -1.99
CA ASP A 148 19.87 14.79 -1.66
C ASP A 148 20.95 15.91 -1.67
N ALA A 149 21.97 15.72 -0.83
CA ALA A 149 23.16 16.55 -0.64
C ALA A 149 22.91 18.03 -0.24
N THR A 150 22.57 18.23 1.05
CA THR A 150 22.49 19.51 1.79
C THR A 150 21.39 20.48 1.34
N ASN A 151 20.60 20.96 2.30
CA ASN A 151 19.31 21.65 2.15
C ASN A 151 18.18 20.72 1.65
N TYR A 152 17.69 19.85 2.53
CA TYR A 152 16.59 18.93 2.24
C TYR A 152 15.23 19.67 2.30
N THR A 153 14.82 20.44 1.30
CA THR A 153 13.43 20.95 1.29
C THR A 153 12.48 19.79 0.99
N GLY A 154 11.56 19.52 1.92
CA GLY A 154 10.53 18.50 1.77
C GLY A 154 9.25 19.10 1.22
N ASP A 155 9.18 19.26 -0.10
CA ASP A 155 7.98 19.81 -0.72
C ASP A 155 6.79 18.86 -0.54
N ALA A 156 5.61 19.42 -0.26
CA ALA A 156 4.33 18.75 -0.48
C ALA A 156 3.62 19.41 -1.67
N TRP A 157 3.16 18.60 -2.62
CA TRP A 157 2.51 19.06 -3.86
C TRP A 157 1.12 18.43 -4.01
N TRP A 158 0.16 19.21 -4.50
CA TRP A 158 -1.10 18.71 -5.02
C TRP A 158 -1.58 19.53 -6.23
N PRO A 159 -2.43 18.96 -7.10
CA PRO A 159 -2.93 19.63 -8.30
C PRO A 159 -4.16 20.51 -8.02
N ASP A 160 -4.44 21.44 -8.94
CA ASP A 160 -5.65 22.27 -8.93
C ASP A 160 -6.96 21.45 -8.87
N ILE A 161 -8.02 22.08 -8.34
CA ILE A 161 -9.34 21.48 -8.15
C ILE A 161 -10.33 22.05 -9.20
N PRO A 162 -11.11 21.22 -9.92
CA PRO A 162 -11.14 19.75 -9.90
C PRO A 162 -9.99 19.11 -10.68
N PHE A 163 -9.51 17.97 -10.20
CA PHE A 163 -8.40 17.23 -10.81
C PHE A 163 -8.90 16.04 -11.64
N ASP A 164 -8.24 15.77 -12.77
CA ASP A 164 -8.32 14.50 -13.49
C ASP A 164 -6.91 14.16 -14.00
N PRO A 165 -6.28 13.05 -13.55
CA PRO A 165 -4.93 12.72 -13.96
C PRO A 165 -4.78 12.54 -15.46
N ARG A 166 -5.85 12.16 -16.17
CA ARG A 166 -5.89 11.97 -17.65
C ARG A 166 -5.70 13.26 -18.44
N ASN A 167 -5.95 14.41 -17.82
CA ASN A 167 -5.99 15.73 -18.47
C ASN A 167 -5.03 16.75 -17.83
N PHE A 168 -4.14 16.31 -16.93
CA PHE A 168 -3.28 17.21 -16.15
C PHE A 168 -2.19 17.90 -16.97
N SER A 169 -1.91 19.16 -16.61
CA SER A 169 -0.97 20.07 -17.30
C SER A 169 0.46 20.07 -16.76
N GLY A 170 0.74 19.33 -15.69
CA GLY A 170 2.04 19.35 -14.99
C GLY A 170 2.18 20.42 -13.91
N GLN A 171 1.13 21.19 -13.60
CA GLN A 171 1.20 22.32 -12.66
C GLN A 171 0.72 21.95 -11.25
N TYR A 172 1.63 22.03 -10.29
CA TYR A 172 1.39 21.83 -8.86
C TYR A 172 1.44 23.14 -8.07
N VAL A 173 0.71 23.20 -6.96
CA VAL A 173 0.83 24.26 -5.96
C VAL A 173 1.83 23.84 -4.88
N GLN A 174 2.82 24.68 -4.59
CA GLN A 174 3.67 24.56 -3.39
C GLN A 174 2.95 25.22 -2.19
N VAL A 175 2.97 24.58 -1.03
CA VAL A 175 2.25 25.09 0.16
C VAL A 175 3.09 26.16 0.89
N PRO A 176 2.54 27.35 1.19
CA PRO A 176 3.20 28.33 2.04
C PRO A 176 3.51 27.76 3.43
N GLY A 177 4.72 28.01 3.95
CA GLY A 177 5.14 27.55 5.27
C GLY A 177 5.68 26.11 5.34
N GLN A 178 6.05 25.52 4.19
CA GLN A 178 6.93 24.34 4.18
C GLN A 178 8.33 24.72 4.68
N GLU A 179 8.90 23.89 5.55
CA GLU A 179 10.22 24.12 6.15
C GLU A 179 11.39 23.56 5.33
N THR A 180 12.59 24.04 5.63
CA THR A 180 13.84 23.50 5.08
C THR A 180 14.48 22.48 6.02
N ASN A 181 14.96 21.37 5.46
CA ASN A 181 15.61 20.23 6.12
C ASN A 181 14.66 19.14 6.67
N GLU A 182 13.69 18.75 5.86
CA GLU A 182 12.86 17.56 6.06
C GLU A 182 13.41 16.36 5.25
N VAL A 183 13.60 15.19 5.88
CA VAL A 183 14.11 13.98 5.20
C VAL A 183 13.11 12.82 5.29
N TRP A 184 13.00 12.04 4.21
CA TRP A 184 12.01 10.95 4.02
C TRP A 184 10.54 11.31 4.39
N PRO A 185 9.96 12.40 3.85
CA PRO A 185 8.60 12.80 4.17
C PRO A 185 7.56 11.77 3.71
N HIS A 186 6.57 11.52 4.56
CA HIS A 186 5.37 10.73 4.29
C HIS A 186 4.12 11.62 4.48
N LEU A 187 3.07 11.34 3.71
CA LEU A 187 1.79 12.04 3.72
C LEU A 187 0.62 11.05 3.94
N GLY A 188 -0.54 11.60 4.31
CA GLY A 188 -1.78 10.85 4.47
C GLY A 188 -2.98 11.77 4.60
N PHE A 189 -4.18 11.31 4.22
CA PHE A 189 -5.42 12.06 4.42
C PHE A 189 -6.31 11.36 5.45
N THR A 190 -7.05 12.13 6.25
CA THR A 190 -8.22 11.61 7.00
C THR A 190 -9.54 11.92 6.29
N MET A 191 -10.65 11.32 6.74
CA MET A 191 -11.97 11.52 6.14
C MET A 191 -12.42 12.99 6.09
N SER A 192 -12.00 13.84 7.05
CA SER A 192 -12.35 15.27 7.01
C SER A 192 -11.57 16.06 5.95
N GLY A 193 -10.63 15.41 5.25
CA GLY A 193 -9.79 16.00 4.20
C GLY A 193 -8.52 16.67 4.71
N TYR A 194 -8.17 16.51 5.99
CA TYR A 194 -6.91 17.02 6.54
C TYR A 194 -5.73 16.29 5.89
N LEU A 195 -4.74 17.03 5.39
CA LEU A 195 -3.47 16.46 4.93
C LEU A 195 -2.50 16.40 6.12
N HIS A 196 -2.08 15.20 6.48
CA HIS A 196 -1.10 14.94 7.52
C HIS A 196 0.27 14.71 6.90
N LYS A 197 1.34 15.12 7.60
CA LYS A 197 2.73 14.99 7.18
C LYS A 197 3.61 14.55 8.34
N ILE A 198 4.55 13.65 8.07
CA ILE A 198 5.61 13.23 8.99
C ILE A 198 6.95 13.13 8.26
N PHE A 199 8.06 13.43 8.92
CA PHE A 199 9.42 13.37 8.35
C PHE A 199 10.49 13.28 9.45
N ALA A 200 11.73 13.00 9.05
CA ALA A 200 12.91 13.07 9.90
C ALA A 200 13.53 14.48 9.88
N ASP A 201 13.67 15.12 11.05
CA ASP A 201 14.52 16.30 11.24
C ASP A 201 15.96 15.83 11.49
N TYR A 202 16.68 15.56 10.40
CA TYR A 202 17.97 14.86 10.43
C TYR A 202 19.04 15.63 11.22
N ASP A 203 19.15 16.93 10.98
CA ASP A 203 20.17 17.80 11.60
C ASP A 203 19.65 18.55 12.87
N GLY A 204 18.38 18.35 13.25
CA GLY A 204 17.79 18.99 14.44
C GLY A 204 17.40 20.46 14.24
N HIS A 205 17.09 20.86 13.01
CA HIS A 205 16.80 22.25 12.63
C HIS A 205 15.47 22.78 13.16
N MET A 206 14.47 21.92 13.36
CA MET A 206 13.11 22.29 13.78
C MET A 206 12.83 21.87 15.23
N SER A 207 13.31 20.69 15.62
CA SER A 207 13.20 20.12 16.96
C SER A 207 14.25 20.61 17.96
N GLY A 208 15.40 21.07 17.45
CA GLY A 208 16.62 21.28 18.25
C GLY A 208 17.43 20.00 18.54
N VAL A 209 17.01 18.83 18.04
CA VAL A 209 17.67 17.54 18.29
C VAL A 209 17.78 16.72 16.99
N PRO A 210 19.00 16.35 16.55
CA PRO A 210 19.19 15.51 15.36
C PRO A 210 18.43 14.19 15.42
N TYR A 211 17.95 13.72 14.27
CA TYR A 211 17.16 12.49 14.09
C TYR A 211 15.83 12.45 14.87
N ALA A 212 15.22 13.62 15.11
CA ALA A 212 13.86 13.69 15.63
C ALA A 212 12.80 13.30 14.57
N ILE A 213 11.68 12.76 15.01
CA ILE A 213 10.50 12.48 14.16
C ILE A 213 9.53 13.64 14.32
N MET A 214 9.25 14.36 13.23
CA MET A 214 8.44 15.58 13.23
C MET A 214 7.11 15.36 12.50
N TYR A 215 6.04 15.97 13.01
CA TYR A 215 4.67 15.90 12.49
C TYR A 215 4.07 17.30 12.26
N ASN A 216 3.18 17.40 11.27
CA ASN A 216 2.37 18.58 10.99
C ASN A 216 1.11 18.20 10.18
N ARG A 217 0.13 19.10 10.07
CA ARG A 217 -1.06 18.91 9.22
C ARG A 217 -1.57 20.21 8.60
N ILE A 218 -2.41 20.07 7.58
CA ILE A 218 -3.19 21.14 6.94
C ILE A 218 -4.68 20.79 7.11
N PRO A 219 -5.49 21.60 7.83
CA PRO A 219 -6.90 21.30 8.06
C PRO A 219 -7.84 21.76 6.93
N ASP A 220 -7.40 22.68 6.07
CA ASP A 220 -8.17 23.18 4.91
C ASP A 220 -7.31 23.27 3.65
N LEU A 221 -7.66 22.50 2.61
CA LEU A 221 -6.95 22.49 1.33
C LEU A 221 -7.29 23.69 0.43
N ASN A 222 -8.36 24.45 0.72
CA ASN A 222 -8.75 25.63 -0.06
C ASN A 222 -7.90 26.86 0.29
N ASN A 223 -7.55 27.00 1.57
CA ASN A 223 -6.68 28.04 2.11
C ASN A 223 -5.55 27.36 2.89
N PRO A 224 -4.58 26.73 2.19
CA PRO A 224 -3.65 25.81 2.81
C PRO A 224 -2.61 26.53 3.66
N ALA A 225 -2.67 26.24 4.95
CA ALA A 225 -1.70 26.62 5.96
C ALA A 225 -1.41 25.41 6.85
N TRP A 226 -0.16 25.27 7.25
CA TRP A 226 0.25 24.30 8.25
C TRP A 226 -0.12 24.78 9.66
N ASP A 227 -0.68 23.89 10.50
CA ASP A 227 -1.02 24.22 11.89
C ASP A 227 0.23 24.48 12.75
N GLY A 228 1.34 23.81 12.43
CA GLY A 228 2.65 24.00 13.07
C GLY A 228 3.39 22.67 13.24
N TYR A 229 4.71 22.70 13.11
CA TYR A 229 5.54 21.50 13.24
C TYR A 229 5.77 21.16 14.72
N ILE A 230 5.56 19.90 15.10
CA ILE A 230 5.82 19.37 16.45
C ILE A 230 6.68 18.10 16.39
N PRO A 231 7.54 17.83 17.38
CA PRO A 231 8.19 16.54 17.53
C PRO A 231 7.22 15.50 18.10
N LEU A 232 7.22 14.29 17.52
CA LEU A 232 6.60 13.09 18.11
C LEU A 232 7.62 12.26 18.89
N GLU A 233 8.88 12.24 18.45
CA GLU A 233 10.00 11.58 19.13
C GLU A 233 11.27 12.43 18.96
N THR A 234 12.09 12.51 20.00
CA THR A 234 13.35 13.27 20.05
C THR A 234 14.55 12.44 20.55
N GLY A 235 14.38 11.15 20.85
CA GLY A 235 15.45 10.23 21.25
C GLY A 235 16.49 9.91 20.17
N GLY A 236 16.35 10.45 18.96
CA GLY A 236 17.25 10.21 17.81
C GLY A 236 16.84 9.03 16.92
N GLU A 237 15.54 8.69 16.90
CA GLU A 237 15.01 7.43 16.36
C GLU A 237 14.58 7.50 14.88
N ALA A 238 14.55 8.68 14.25
CA ALA A 238 14.42 8.76 12.81
C ALA A 238 15.70 8.22 12.13
N PRO A 239 15.65 7.61 10.93
CA PRO A 239 14.53 7.48 9.98
C PRO A 239 13.52 6.35 10.25
N TRP A 240 13.57 5.67 11.38
CA TRP A 240 13.05 4.31 11.53
C TRP A 240 11.54 4.23 11.80
N TYR A 241 10.71 4.81 10.92
CA TYR A 241 9.25 4.91 11.10
C TYR A 241 8.39 4.35 9.95
N GLY A 242 7.13 4.04 10.27
CA GLY A 242 6.05 3.80 9.34
C GLY A 242 4.90 4.79 9.60
N PHE A 243 4.11 5.10 8.56
CA PHE A 243 3.04 6.11 8.67
C PHE A 243 1.77 5.72 7.93
N TYR A 244 0.61 6.00 8.54
CA TYR A 244 -0.69 5.89 7.87
C TYR A 244 -1.73 6.83 8.51
N ALA A 245 -2.43 7.61 7.70
CA ALA A 245 -3.68 8.27 8.08
C ALA A 245 -4.85 7.58 7.37
N ASP A 246 -5.96 7.33 8.06
CA ASP A 246 -7.11 6.62 7.48
C ASP A 246 -8.01 7.55 6.64
N PRO A 247 -8.02 7.45 5.30
CA PRO A 247 -8.86 8.30 4.45
C PRO A 247 -10.36 8.04 4.63
N PHE A 248 -10.75 6.99 5.37
CA PHE A 248 -12.14 6.72 5.76
C PHE A 248 -12.37 6.80 7.29
N GLY A 249 -11.46 7.46 8.02
CA GLY A 249 -11.52 7.60 9.48
C GLY A 249 -10.97 8.93 9.97
N LYS A 250 -10.75 9.02 11.29
CA LYS A 250 -10.03 10.13 11.95
C LYS A 250 -8.67 9.72 12.52
N THR A 251 -8.29 8.45 12.30
CA THR A 251 -7.13 7.83 12.92
C THR A 251 -5.87 8.14 12.12
N VAL A 252 -4.81 8.55 12.82
CA VAL A 252 -3.45 8.69 12.29
C VAL A 252 -2.52 7.84 13.14
N VAL A 253 -1.73 6.98 12.50
CA VAL A 253 -0.84 6.02 13.16
C VAL A 253 0.58 6.24 12.68
N VAL A 254 1.49 6.33 13.65
CA VAL A 254 2.94 6.27 13.45
C VAL A 254 3.43 4.98 14.10
N SER A 255 4.28 4.22 13.42
CA SER A 255 5.16 3.24 14.06
C SER A 255 6.59 3.77 14.02
N TYR A 256 7.43 3.44 15.00
CA TYR A 256 8.87 3.68 14.92
C TYR A 256 9.67 2.67 15.75
N CYS A 257 10.97 2.52 15.49
CA CYS A 257 11.84 1.65 16.28
C CYS A 257 12.68 2.48 17.28
N ARG A 258 12.59 2.15 18.58
CA ARG A 258 13.31 2.82 19.68
C ARG A 258 14.75 2.30 19.79
N THR A 259 15.59 2.69 18.84
CA THR A 259 16.99 2.25 18.72
C THR A 259 17.92 2.74 19.83
N SER A 260 17.54 3.80 20.57
CA SER A 260 18.34 4.36 21.66
C SER A 260 18.39 3.48 22.93
N THR A 261 17.42 2.58 23.14
CA THR A 261 17.34 1.74 24.35
C THR A 261 17.30 0.24 24.10
N ASP A 262 16.39 -0.24 23.24
CA ASP A 262 15.97 -1.65 23.20
C ASP A 262 15.62 -2.19 21.80
N TYR A 263 15.52 -1.31 20.79
CA TYR A 263 15.07 -1.65 19.44
C TYR A 263 13.64 -2.21 19.41
N HIS A 264 12.77 -1.80 20.34
CA HIS A 264 11.35 -2.13 20.27
C HIS A 264 10.65 -1.30 19.19
N THR A 265 9.72 -1.91 18.47
CA THR A 265 8.77 -1.20 17.60
C THR A 265 7.67 -0.61 18.47
N ILE A 266 7.62 0.72 18.54
CA ILE A 266 6.62 1.52 19.24
C ILE A 266 5.58 2.01 18.24
N MET A 267 4.33 2.14 18.67
CA MET A 267 3.22 2.67 17.88
C MET A 267 2.58 3.84 18.62
N LEU A 268 2.49 4.99 17.96
CA LEU A 268 1.80 6.19 18.43
C LEU A 268 0.50 6.35 17.63
N ILE A 269 -0.61 6.47 18.33
CA ILE A 269 -1.95 6.46 17.73
C ILE A 269 -2.69 7.74 18.15
N ASP A 270 -3.11 8.50 17.13
CA ASP A 270 -4.05 9.60 17.24
C ASP A 270 -5.41 9.17 16.66
N THR A 271 -6.51 9.51 17.32
CA THR A 271 -7.89 9.17 16.89
C THR A 271 -8.74 10.39 16.56
N MET A 272 -8.11 11.56 16.49
CA MET A 272 -8.70 12.89 16.43
C MET A 272 -7.99 13.78 15.38
N GLU A 273 -7.48 13.19 14.30
CA GLU A 273 -6.87 13.91 13.17
C GLU A 273 -5.70 14.82 13.56
N GLY A 274 -4.89 14.40 14.54
CA GLY A 274 -3.68 15.09 15.00
C GLY A 274 -3.84 15.85 16.31
N GLU A 275 -5.05 16.04 16.84
CA GLU A 275 -5.27 16.76 18.11
C GLU A 275 -4.57 16.10 19.31
N MET A 276 -4.43 14.77 19.32
CA MET A 276 -3.75 14.03 20.39
C MET A 276 -2.23 14.17 20.27
N PHE A 277 -1.70 14.21 19.05
CA PHE A 277 -0.29 14.56 18.80
C PHE A 277 0.00 16.02 19.24
N TYR A 278 -0.81 17.00 18.82
CA TYR A 278 -0.63 18.40 19.23
C TYR A 278 -0.79 18.63 20.75
N ALA A 279 -1.63 17.83 21.41
CA ALA A 279 -1.76 17.85 22.87
C ALA A 279 -0.70 17.03 23.62
N GLY A 280 0.21 16.33 22.92
CA GLY A 280 1.26 15.50 23.53
C GLY A 280 0.73 14.26 24.26
N VAL A 281 -0.42 13.72 23.83
CA VAL A 281 -1.12 12.60 24.48
C VAL A 281 -1.66 11.54 23.48
N PRO A 282 -0.84 11.03 22.53
CA PRO A 282 -1.23 9.86 21.73
C PRO A 282 -1.44 8.61 22.62
N ILE A 283 -2.13 7.61 22.10
CA ILE A 283 -2.06 6.26 22.68
C ILE A 283 -0.74 5.64 22.21
N GLU A 284 0.16 5.36 23.15
CA GLU A 284 1.43 4.66 22.91
C GLU A 284 1.26 3.16 23.15
N VAL A 285 1.81 2.31 22.26
CA VAL A 285 1.86 0.86 22.41
C VAL A 285 3.23 0.33 22.03
N ASP A 286 3.87 -0.42 22.93
CA ASP A 286 5.11 -1.14 22.66
C ASP A 286 4.79 -2.49 22.00
N VAL A 287 4.80 -2.52 20.67
CA VAL A 287 4.40 -3.67 19.84
C VAL A 287 5.33 -4.85 20.04
N THR A 288 6.63 -4.59 20.18
CA THR A 288 7.63 -5.65 20.44
C THR A 288 7.40 -6.29 21.80
N GLN A 289 7.19 -5.49 22.86
CA GLN A 289 6.92 -6.01 24.20
C GLN A 289 5.61 -6.80 24.26
N GLU A 290 4.56 -6.37 23.56
CA GLU A 290 3.29 -7.11 23.47
C GLU A 290 3.45 -8.48 22.79
N ILE A 291 4.26 -8.57 21.73
CA ILE A 291 4.56 -9.85 21.08
C ILE A 291 5.46 -10.73 21.96
N ILE A 292 6.45 -10.16 22.63
CA ILE A 292 7.28 -10.87 23.63
C ILE A 292 6.39 -11.48 24.72
N ASN A 293 5.46 -10.69 25.27
CA ASN A 293 4.51 -11.11 26.29
C ASN A 293 3.61 -12.24 25.79
N LYS A 294 2.96 -12.07 24.63
CA LYS A 294 2.00 -13.05 24.09
C LYS A 294 2.65 -14.40 23.77
N PHE A 295 3.84 -14.40 23.18
CA PHE A 295 4.50 -15.62 22.72
C PHE A 295 5.54 -16.17 23.71
N ASN A 296 5.68 -15.57 24.90
CA ASN A 296 6.68 -15.91 25.91
C ASN A 296 8.10 -15.98 25.30
N LEU A 297 8.46 -14.94 24.56
CA LEU A 297 9.80 -14.81 23.98
C LEU A 297 10.79 -14.34 25.06
N PRO A 298 12.11 -14.53 24.86
CA PRO A 298 13.12 -13.84 25.66
C PRO A 298 12.93 -12.30 25.61
N PRO A 299 13.09 -11.58 26.74
CA PRO A 299 12.81 -10.15 26.85
C PRO A 299 13.88 -9.25 26.22
N ASP A 300 14.86 -9.84 25.54
CA ASP A 300 15.92 -9.18 24.78
C ASP A 300 15.68 -9.23 23.26
N TYR A 301 14.54 -9.78 22.81
CA TYR A 301 14.18 -9.81 21.39
C TYR A 301 13.90 -8.41 20.84
N SER A 302 14.43 -8.11 19.66
CA SER A 302 14.35 -6.78 19.05
C SER A 302 13.36 -6.76 17.87
N GLY A 303 12.63 -5.65 17.73
CA GLY A 303 11.94 -5.28 16.49
C GLY A 303 12.93 -4.87 15.39
N TYR A 304 12.39 -4.45 14.24
CA TYR A 304 13.19 -4.15 13.05
C TYR A 304 13.01 -2.71 12.61
N ILE A 305 14.14 -2.03 12.43
CA ILE A 305 14.20 -0.61 12.09
C ILE A 305 13.59 -0.26 10.71
N ASN A 306 13.41 -1.25 9.83
CA ASN A 306 12.66 -1.12 8.57
C ASN A 306 11.41 -2.02 8.57
N ASP A 307 10.66 -2.04 9.68
CA ASP A 307 9.30 -2.58 9.78
C ASP A 307 8.35 -1.94 8.72
N GLY A 308 7.16 -2.52 8.58
CA GLY A 308 6.16 -2.02 7.62
C GLY A 308 5.46 -0.73 8.04
N ASN A 309 4.66 -0.19 7.12
CA ASN A 309 3.67 0.82 7.48
C ASN A 309 2.56 0.18 8.33
N PRO A 310 2.03 0.91 9.33
CA PRO A 310 0.77 0.56 9.96
C PRO A 310 -0.38 0.73 8.95
N PHE A 311 -1.54 0.17 9.28
CA PHE A 311 -2.75 0.28 8.46
C PHE A 311 -4.00 0.32 9.34
N VAL A 312 -5.01 1.09 8.96
CA VAL A 312 -6.31 1.17 9.66
C VAL A 312 -7.39 0.48 8.82
N ASP A 313 -8.08 -0.47 9.44
CA ASP A 313 -9.11 -1.29 8.80
C ASP A 313 -10.48 -0.60 8.70
N LYS A 314 -11.44 -1.23 8.02
CA LYS A 314 -12.81 -0.74 7.83
C LYS A 314 -13.62 -0.54 9.13
N ASP A 315 -13.20 -1.18 10.23
CA ASP A 315 -13.87 -1.13 11.53
C ASP A 315 -13.10 -0.23 12.52
N GLY A 316 -12.01 0.41 12.08
CA GLY A 316 -11.16 1.31 12.87
C GLY A 316 -10.05 0.62 13.66
N ASN A 317 -9.81 -0.68 13.47
CA ASN A 317 -8.68 -1.37 14.10
C ASN A 317 -7.37 -1.07 13.38
N ILE A 318 -6.25 -1.23 14.08
CA ILE A 318 -4.92 -0.93 13.56
C ILE A 318 -4.13 -2.23 13.39
N HIS A 319 -3.43 -2.35 12.26
CA HIS A 319 -2.71 -3.55 11.84
C HIS A 319 -1.26 -3.18 11.50
N LEU A 320 -0.31 -4.05 11.86
CA LEU A 320 1.09 -3.95 11.46
C LEU A 320 1.66 -5.35 11.18
N ILE A 321 2.52 -5.50 10.19
CA ILE A 321 3.31 -6.71 9.96
C ILE A 321 4.73 -6.35 10.40
N THR A 322 5.21 -6.96 11.48
CA THR A 322 6.48 -6.62 12.15
C THR A 322 7.43 -7.81 12.16
N PHE A 323 8.73 -7.52 12.09
CA PHE A 323 9.80 -8.49 11.99
C PHE A 323 10.63 -8.48 13.28
N ILE A 324 10.57 -9.56 14.06
CA ILE A 324 11.24 -9.67 15.36
C ILE A 324 12.34 -10.74 15.31
N THR A 325 13.51 -10.39 15.82
CA THR A 325 14.72 -11.22 15.86
C THR A 325 15.19 -11.44 17.31
N PRO A 326 15.88 -12.54 17.63
CA PRO A 326 16.75 -12.58 18.80
C PRO A 326 17.73 -11.39 18.80
N PRO A 327 18.16 -10.90 19.98
CA PRO A 327 19.03 -9.72 20.09
C PRO A 327 20.28 -9.85 19.22
N THR A 328 20.46 -8.94 18.26
CA THR A 328 21.79 -8.52 17.81
C THR A 328 21.73 -7.29 16.91
N TRP A 329 22.36 -6.20 17.34
CA TRP A 329 23.03 -5.27 16.43
C TRP A 329 24.51 -5.67 16.33
N PRO A 330 25.18 -5.68 15.16
CA PRO A 330 24.68 -5.35 13.82
C PRO A 330 24.44 -6.57 12.88
N ASP A 331 24.97 -7.76 13.17
CA ASP A 331 25.03 -8.94 12.25
C ASP A 331 23.71 -9.76 12.16
N THR A 332 22.63 -9.02 11.93
CA THR A 332 21.21 -9.45 11.82
C THR A 332 20.96 -10.63 10.87
N PHE A 333 21.68 -10.71 9.75
CA PHE A 333 21.50 -11.74 8.71
C PHE A 333 21.95 -13.18 9.10
N THR A 334 22.52 -13.36 10.30
CA THR A 334 22.86 -14.70 10.83
C THR A 334 21.77 -15.32 11.71
N ARG A 335 20.71 -14.56 12.02
CA ARG A 335 19.67 -14.92 13.00
C ARG A 335 18.33 -15.27 12.33
N PRO A 336 17.45 -16.03 13.01
CA PRO A 336 16.09 -16.24 12.52
C PRO A 336 15.29 -14.94 12.61
N THR A 337 14.60 -14.59 11.53
CA THR A 337 13.61 -13.49 11.49
C THR A 337 12.22 -14.08 11.65
N ASN A 338 11.50 -13.66 12.67
CA ASN A 338 10.13 -14.10 12.95
C ASN A 338 9.18 -13.01 12.48
N ILE A 339 8.20 -13.39 11.65
CA ILE A 339 7.22 -12.47 11.07
C ILE A 339 5.93 -12.60 11.88
N TYR A 340 5.46 -11.47 12.41
CA TYR A 340 4.22 -11.38 13.18
C TYR A 340 3.25 -10.40 12.51
N HIS A 341 1.96 -10.65 12.68
CA HIS A 341 0.92 -9.64 12.52
C HIS A 341 0.52 -9.13 13.90
N PHE A 342 0.62 -7.83 14.12
CA PHE A 342 0.10 -7.13 15.29
C PHE A 342 -1.23 -6.45 14.97
N PHE A 343 -2.12 -6.44 15.95
CA PHE A 343 -3.48 -5.92 15.89
C PHE A 343 -3.77 -5.07 17.13
N TYR A 344 -4.44 -3.92 16.95
CA TYR A 344 -4.95 -3.12 18.06
C TYR A 344 -6.38 -2.66 17.79
N ASN A 345 -7.31 -3.00 18.70
CA ASN A 345 -8.72 -2.66 18.59
C ASN A 345 -9.01 -1.36 19.36
N LEU A 346 -9.24 -0.25 18.63
CA LEU A 346 -9.58 1.05 19.20
C LEU A 346 -10.86 1.02 20.07
N SER A 347 -11.83 0.18 19.76
CA SER A 347 -13.13 0.14 20.46
C SER A 347 -13.07 -0.51 21.85
N THR A 348 -12.06 -1.36 22.07
CA THR A 348 -11.83 -2.05 23.36
C THR A 348 -10.53 -1.64 24.05
N GLY A 349 -9.63 -0.93 23.37
CA GLY A 349 -8.30 -0.58 23.87
C GLY A 349 -7.36 -1.78 24.01
N THR A 350 -7.57 -2.84 23.23
CA THR A 350 -6.86 -4.12 23.38
C THR A 350 -6.02 -4.47 22.16
N SER A 351 -4.74 -4.75 22.41
CA SER A 351 -3.79 -5.42 21.52
C SER A 351 -4.11 -6.92 21.34
N ASP A 352 -3.67 -7.48 20.21
CA ASP A 352 -3.36 -8.90 20.05
C ASP A 352 -2.31 -9.10 18.93
N ALA A 353 -1.75 -10.31 18.80
CA ALA A 353 -0.83 -10.62 17.69
C ALA A 353 -0.90 -12.09 17.22
N SER A 354 -0.63 -12.35 15.94
CA SER A 354 -0.47 -13.69 15.38
C SER A 354 0.96 -13.90 14.86
N PHE A 355 1.45 -15.14 14.98
CA PHE A 355 2.72 -15.55 14.39
C PHE A 355 2.45 -16.09 12.98
N ILE A 356 3.12 -15.51 11.98
CA ILE A 356 2.99 -15.96 10.59
C ILE A 356 3.98 -17.10 10.37
N LYS A 357 5.28 -16.85 10.57
CA LYS A 357 6.36 -17.85 10.43
C LYS A 357 7.71 -17.35 10.94
N SER A 358 8.71 -18.23 10.87
CA SER A 358 10.13 -17.91 11.02
C SER A 358 10.89 -18.20 9.73
N LEU A 359 11.84 -17.34 9.37
CA LEU A 359 12.83 -17.54 8.31
C LEU A 359 14.21 -17.68 8.95
N THR A 360 15.00 -18.68 8.52
CA THR A 360 16.35 -18.94 9.08
C THR A 360 17.38 -19.07 7.96
N GLY A 361 18.58 -18.52 8.19
CA GLY A 361 19.75 -18.70 7.31
C GLY A 361 20.34 -20.12 7.34
N PRO A 362 21.55 -20.33 6.76
CA PRO A 362 22.53 -19.31 6.40
C PRO A 362 22.25 -18.60 5.06
N TYR A 363 22.74 -17.37 4.97
CA TYR A 363 22.80 -16.57 3.76
C TYR A 363 24.27 -16.47 3.30
N GLN A 364 24.57 -16.93 2.08
CA GLN A 364 25.94 -16.95 1.55
C GLN A 364 26.39 -15.61 0.99
N CYS A 365 25.46 -14.71 0.70
CA CYS A 365 25.71 -13.39 0.12
C CYS A 365 25.00 -12.31 0.95
N SER A 366 25.54 -11.10 0.95
CA SER A 366 24.97 -9.98 1.73
C SER A 366 23.54 -9.64 1.23
N PRO A 367 22.54 -9.57 2.11
CA PRO A 367 21.22 -9.02 1.78
C PRO A 367 21.20 -7.48 1.73
N GLY A 368 22.22 -6.83 2.29
CA GLY A 368 22.36 -5.38 2.37
C GLY A 368 22.97 -4.93 3.70
N VAL A 369 22.92 -3.62 3.93
CA VAL A 369 23.05 -3.01 5.26
C VAL A 369 21.65 -2.94 5.88
N ASN A 370 21.53 -3.08 7.20
CA ASN A 370 20.26 -2.93 7.92
C ASN A 370 19.11 -3.82 7.39
N THR A 371 19.42 -5.09 7.13
CA THR A 371 18.47 -6.09 6.58
C THR A 371 18.40 -7.36 7.40
N LEU A 372 17.19 -7.69 7.88
CA LEU A 372 16.81 -9.02 8.36
C LEU A 372 16.53 -9.99 7.18
N ALA A 373 16.20 -11.26 7.48
CA ALA A 373 15.85 -12.26 6.47
C ALA A 373 14.52 -11.97 5.74
N ALA A 374 13.67 -11.11 6.33
CA ALA A 374 12.55 -10.45 5.69
C ALA A 374 12.40 -9.02 6.22
N GLY A 375 11.61 -8.19 5.54
CA GLY A 375 11.38 -6.81 5.96
C GLY A 375 10.34 -6.09 5.12
N ARG A 376 10.10 -4.81 5.46
CA ARG A 376 9.40 -3.82 4.62
C ARG A 376 8.06 -4.32 4.08
N SER A 377 7.17 -4.61 5.02
CA SER A 377 5.80 -5.00 4.74
C SER A 377 4.92 -3.79 4.42
N GLN A 378 3.89 -4.02 3.63
CA GLN A 378 2.74 -3.11 3.54
C GLN A 378 1.45 -3.91 3.58
N ILE A 379 0.39 -3.29 4.11
CA ILE A 379 -0.93 -3.89 4.33
C ILE A 379 -1.99 -3.05 3.58
N GLY A 380 -3.00 -3.73 3.05
CA GLY A 380 -4.25 -3.13 2.62
C GLY A 380 -5.45 -4.02 2.95
N GLN A 381 -6.66 -3.50 2.78
CA GLN A 381 -7.90 -4.25 3.02
C GLN A 381 -8.95 -3.97 1.95
N GLU A 382 -9.74 -5.00 1.62
CA GLU A 382 -11.01 -4.83 0.92
C GLU A 382 -12.10 -4.47 1.95
N ARG A 383 -12.71 -3.29 1.82
CA ARG A 383 -13.55 -2.70 2.88
C ARG A 383 -15.00 -3.21 2.93
N GLY A 384 -15.43 -4.11 2.05
CA GLY A 384 -16.74 -4.77 2.08
C GLY A 384 -16.79 -5.99 2.98
N LEU A 385 -15.90 -6.97 2.76
CA LEU A 385 -15.76 -8.19 3.56
C LEU A 385 -14.73 -8.06 4.68
N GLY A 386 -13.75 -7.16 4.54
CA GLY A 386 -12.65 -7.00 5.50
C GLY A 386 -11.45 -7.91 5.25
N THR A 387 -11.33 -8.51 4.06
CA THR A 387 -10.16 -9.35 3.72
C THR A 387 -8.89 -8.50 3.77
N LEU A 388 -7.93 -8.89 4.62
CA LEU A 388 -6.63 -8.25 4.72
C LEU A 388 -5.66 -8.84 3.69
N TYR A 389 -4.84 -7.97 3.13
CA TYR A 389 -3.81 -8.30 2.16
C TYR A 389 -2.49 -7.68 2.59
N ALA A 390 -1.40 -8.42 2.45
CA ALA A 390 -0.07 -7.92 2.77
C ALA A 390 0.95 -8.34 1.72
N VAL A 391 1.97 -7.52 1.52
CA VAL A 391 3.17 -7.85 0.74
C VAL A 391 4.43 -7.55 1.56
N TRP A 392 5.51 -8.30 1.35
CA TRP A 392 6.82 -8.04 1.95
C TRP A 392 7.97 -8.70 1.17
N GLU A 393 9.20 -8.28 1.44
CA GLU A 393 10.42 -8.85 0.84
C GLU A 393 11.04 -9.92 1.77
N GLU A 394 11.54 -11.01 1.17
CA GLU A 394 12.26 -12.07 1.87
C GLU A 394 13.52 -12.46 1.12
N PHE A 395 14.63 -12.68 1.82
CA PHE A 395 15.83 -13.22 1.19
C PHE A 395 15.77 -14.75 1.14
N VAL A 396 16.12 -15.32 -0.01
CA VAL A 396 16.15 -16.77 -0.22
C VAL A 396 17.52 -17.33 0.18
N PRO A 397 17.59 -18.26 1.16
CA PRO A 397 18.87 -18.82 1.62
C PRO A 397 19.71 -19.42 0.50
N ASN A 398 21.02 -19.18 0.55
CA ASN A 398 22.02 -19.75 -0.36
C ASN A 398 21.79 -19.48 -1.88
N ARG A 399 21.00 -18.46 -2.26
CA ARG A 399 20.83 -18.01 -3.65
C ARG A 399 21.25 -16.55 -3.79
N CYS A 400 21.99 -16.25 -4.86
CA CYS A 400 22.57 -14.93 -5.06
C CYS A 400 22.50 -14.48 -6.52
N VAL A 401 22.13 -13.23 -6.72
CA VAL A 401 22.30 -12.50 -7.99
C VAL A 401 23.63 -11.76 -7.96
N THR A 402 24.32 -11.69 -9.11
CA THR A 402 25.71 -11.20 -9.19
C THR A 402 25.82 -10.07 -10.21
N SER A 403 26.11 -8.88 -9.71
CA SER A 403 26.30 -7.68 -10.52
C SER A 403 27.52 -7.75 -11.47
N SER A 404 27.51 -6.90 -12.50
CA SER A 404 28.53 -6.72 -13.52
C SER A 404 29.91 -6.36 -12.96
N ASN A 405 29.95 -5.67 -11.80
CA ASN A 405 31.15 -5.36 -11.04
C ASN A 405 31.46 -6.39 -9.93
N GLY A 406 30.76 -7.54 -9.92
CA GLY A 406 31.09 -8.73 -9.12
C GLY A 406 30.53 -8.75 -7.70
N TYR A 407 29.78 -7.73 -7.26
CA TYR A 407 29.12 -7.79 -5.96
C TYR A 407 27.90 -8.72 -6.01
N GLN A 408 27.80 -9.60 -5.02
CA GLN A 408 26.66 -10.51 -4.89
C GLN A 408 25.61 -9.92 -3.93
N ARG A 409 24.34 -10.17 -4.22
CA ARG A 409 23.22 -9.91 -3.32
C ARG A 409 22.39 -11.17 -3.13
N ALA A 410 21.86 -11.36 -1.92
CA ALA A 410 20.90 -12.43 -1.69
C ALA A 410 19.66 -12.23 -2.58
N VAL A 411 19.20 -13.29 -3.24
CA VAL A 411 18.01 -13.29 -4.08
C VAL A 411 16.79 -12.94 -3.23
N THR A 412 16.02 -11.93 -3.65
CA THR A 412 14.76 -11.58 -3.00
C THR A 412 13.59 -12.37 -3.60
N ARG A 413 12.73 -12.88 -2.73
CA ARG A 413 11.37 -13.40 -2.98
C ARG A 413 10.37 -12.34 -2.53
N ILE A 414 9.42 -12.00 -3.37
CA ILE A 414 8.30 -11.12 -3.02
C ILE A 414 7.12 -11.98 -2.61
N VAL A 415 6.71 -11.85 -1.36
CA VAL A 415 5.56 -12.57 -0.80
C VAL A 415 4.31 -11.71 -0.88
N PHE A 416 3.21 -12.38 -1.15
CA PHE A 416 1.86 -11.87 -0.97
C PHE A 416 1.15 -12.78 0.00
N ALA A 417 0.43 -12.22 0.97
CA ALA A 417 -0.38 -12.97 1.90
C ALA A 417 -1.81 -12.41 2.00
N THR A 418 -2.74 -13.29 2.30
CA THR A 418 -4.16 -12.97 2.52
C THR A 418 -4.59 -13.48 3.89
N SER A 419 -5.35 -12.69 4.64
CA SER A 419 -6.11 -13.15 5.80
C SER A 419 -7.60 -12.87 5.62
N LYS A 420 -8.43 -13.89 5.91
CA LYS A 420 -9.90 -13.82 5.89
C LYS A 420 -10.50 -13.78 7.31
N ASP A 421 -9.67 -13.68 8.34
CA ASP A 421 -10.01 -13.79 9.76
C ASP A 421 -9.33 -12.69 10.61
N ASN A 422 -9.28 -11.48 10.03
CA ASN A 422 -8.69 -10.26 10.60
C ASN A 422 -7.23 -10.36 11.05
N GLY A 423 -6.46 -11.23 10.41
CA GLY A 423 -5.04 -11.43 10.62
C GLY A 423 -4.70 -12.57 11.59
N ALA A 424 -5.70 -13.32 12.07
CA ALA A 424 -5.48 -14.48 12.93
C ALA A 424 -4.75 -15.63 12.21
N THR A 425 -5.01 -15.84 10.92
CA THR A 425 -4.26 -16.73 10.04
C THR A 425 -3.97 -16.09 8.68
N TRP A 426 -2.87 -16.51 8.05
CA TRP A 426 -2.39 -15.94 6.79
C TRP A 426 -2.08 -17.05 5.78
N ALA A 427 -2.60 -16.90 4.56
CA ALA A 427 -2.29 -17.76 3.42
C ALA A 427 -1.29 -17.05 2.49
N GLU A 428 -0.09 -17.62 2.32
CA GLU A 428 0.98 -17.03 1.50
C GLU A 428 1.03 -17.59 0.06
N GLN A 429 1.45 -16.73 -0.88
CA GLN A 429 1.98 -17.10 -2.18
C GLN A 429 3.24 -16.29 -2.52
N THR A 430 4.05 -16.78 -3.45
CA THR A 430 5.13 -16.00 -4.06
C THR A 430 4.61 -15.27 -5.29
N LEU A 431 4.84 -13.96 -5.38
CA LEU A 431 4.56 -13.19 -6.60
C LEU A 431 5.74 -13.28 -7.57
N LEU A 432 6.95 -12.98 -7.10
CA LEU A 432 8.16 -12.98 -7.91
C LEU A 432 9.37 -13.46 -7.09
N VAL A 433 10.40 -13.91 -7.80
CA VAL A 433 11.74 -14.22 -7.26
C VAL A 433 12.76 -13.60 -8.21
N SER A 434 13.80 -12.98 -7.66
CA SER A 434 14.70 -12.09 -8.42
C SER A 434 15.45 -12.83 -9.54
N ASP A 435 15.98 -14.02 -9.27
CA ASP A 435 16.65 -14.89 -10.26
C ASP A 435 15.67 -15.72 -11.11
N SER A 436 14.40 -15.33 -11.20
CA SER A 436 13.41 -15.94 -12.10
C SER A 436 12.34 -14.96 -12.58
N VAL A 437 12.68 -13.68 -12.75
CA VAL A 437 11.78 -12.68 -13.36
C VAL A 437 11.62 -13.00 -14.87
N PRO A 438 10.40 -12.94 -15.45
CA PRO A 438 10.20 -13.27 -16.86
C PRO A 438 10.89 -12.28 -17.81
N GLY A 439 11.92 -12.75 -18.52
CA GLY A 439 12.63 -11.97 -19.56
C GLY A 439 14.02 -11.45 -19.18
N SER A 440 14.62 -11.93 -18.09
CA SER A 440 15.96 -11.55 -17.63
C SER A 440 17.02 -12.64 -17.84
N ASP A 441 18.29 -12.20 -17.97
CA ASP A 441 19.50 -13.02 -18.01
C ASP A 441 20.03 -13.42 -16.60
N ASN A 442 19.16 -13.43 -15.57
CA ASN A 442 19.36 -13.95 -14.19
C ASN A 442 20.10 -13.03 -13.18
N ASN A 443 20.32 -11.75 -13.48
CA ASN A 443 21.04 -10.83 -12.57
C ASN A 443 20.14 -9.88 -11.75
N ASP A 444 18.84 -9.86 -12.00
CA ASP A 444 17.93 -8.89 -11.38
C ASP A 444 17.90 -8.94 -9.85
N TRP A 445 17.52 -7.82 -9.23
CA TRP A 445 17.18 -7.76 -7.81
C TRP A 445 15.85 -7.06 -7.59
N LEU A 446 14.99 -7.70 -6.79
CA LEU A 446 13.69 -7.16 -6.40
C LEU A 446 13.79 -6.57 -4.99
N ARG A 447 13.29 -5.35 -4.74
CA ARG A 447 13.25 -4.71 -3.40
C ARG A 447 12.02 -3.79 -3.25
N PHE A 448 11.74 -3.38 -2.02
CA PHE A 448 10.69 -2.42 -1.67
C PHE A 448 9.31 -2.78 -2.27
N PRO A 449 8.75 -3.95 -1.95
CA PRO A 449 7.39 -4.30 -2.38
C PRO A 449 6.36 -3.40 -1.71
N VAL A 450 5.37 -2.98 -2.50
CA VAL A 450 4.30 -2.08 -2.07
C VAL A 450 2.93 -2.58 -2.51
N ILE A 451 1.90 -2.16 -1.81
CA ILE A 451 0.49 -2.51 -2.08
C ILE A 451 -0.34 -1.23 -2.05
N SER A 452 -1.44 -1.17 -2.80
CA SER A 452 -2.47 -0.17 -2.50
C SER A 452 -3.08 -0.48 -1.13
N PRO A 453 -3.10 0.45 -0.15
CA PRO A 453 -3.73 0.18 1.14
C PRO A 453 -5.25 -0.02 1.00
N ILE A 454 -5.84 0.58 -0.04
CA ILE A 454 -7.26 0.42 -0.37
C ILE A 454 -7.40 -0.61 -1.48
N ILE A 455 -8.10 -1.71 -1.20
CA ILE A 455 -8.37 -2.78 -2.16
C ILE A 455 -9.82 -2.66 -2.65
N PRO A 456 -10.08 -2.57 -3.96
CA PRO A 456 -11.42 -2.59 -4.51
C PRO A 456 -12.00 -4.00 -4.63
N HIS A 457 -13.32 -4.05 -4.73
CA HIS A 457 -14.08 -5.26 -4.98
C HIS A 457 -14.92 -5.13 -6.26
N VAL A 458 -14.74 -6.06 -7.21
CA VAL A 458 -15.40 -6.07 -8.52
C VAL A 458 -16.03 -7.44 -8.77
N GLY A 459 -17.35 -7.52 -8.56
CA GLY A 459 -18.13 -8.73 -8.80
C GLY A 459 -17.97 -9.76 -7.68
N ASN A 460 -16.99 -10.66 -7.84
CA ASN A 460 -16.60 -11.69 -6.87
C ASN A 460 -15.05 -11.75 -6.77
N LEU A 461 -14.38 -10.63 -7.03
CA LEU A 461 -12.93 -10.51 -7.07
C LEU A 461 -12.49 -9.29 -6.29
N ASP A 462 -11.52 -9.49 -5.39
CA ASP A 462 -10.75 -8.40 -4.81
C ASP A 462 -9.57 -8.14 -5.75
N LEU A 463 -9.39 -6.89 -6.21
CA LEU A 463 -8.34 -6.57 -7.19
C LEU A 463 -7.15 -5.94 -6.47
N VAL A 464 -6.23 -6.78 -5.98
CA VAL A 464 -5.09 -6.30 -5.19
C VAL A 464 -3.98 -5.80 -6.11
N TYR A 465 -3.78 -4.49 -6.14
CA TYR A 465 -2.67 -3.88 -6.86
C TYR A 465 -1.43 -3.84 -5.98
N TRP A 466 -0.33 -4.31 -6.55
CA TRP A 466 0.98 -4.40 -5.92
C TRP A 466 2.07 -3.91 -6.86
N GLY A 467 3.22 -3.53 -6.32
CA GLY A 467 4.38 -3.17 -7.11
C GLY A 467 5.68 -3.52 -6.39
N VAL A 468 6.79 -3.48 -7.12
CA VAL A 468 8.13 -3.75 -6.59
C VAL A 468 9.18 -3.06 -7.44
N TYR A 469 10.27 -2.61 -6.81
CA TYR A 469 11.45 -2.10 -7.52
C TYR A 469 12.26 -3.26 -8.09
N TRP A 470 12.73 -3.08 -9.32
CA TRP A 470 13.51 -4.05 -10.08
C TRP A 470 14.78 -3.36 -10.61
N ASP A 471 15.92 -4.01 -10.44
CA ASP A 471 17.27 -3.51 -10.72
C ASP A 471 18.06 -4.60 -11.45
N ASP A 472 18.43 -4.42 -12.72
CA ASP A 472 19.00 -5.49 -13.58
C ASP A 472 20.45 -5.90 -13.22
N ASP A 473 21.14 -5.08 -12.43
CA ASP A 473 22.57 -5.24 -12.15
C ASP A 473 22.94 -4.77 -10.73
N PRO A 474 22.66 -5.51 -9.63
CA PRO A 474 22.61 -5.02 -8.23
C PRO A 474 23.94 -4.67 -7.53
N GLY A 475 24.85 -3.98 -8.23
CA GLY A 475 26.20 -3.61 -7.79
C GLY A 475 26.27 -2.40 -6.86
N PHE A 476 25.66 -2.47 -5.68
CA PHE A 476 25.66 -1.36 -4.70
C PHE A 476 26.92 -1.30 -3.84
N VAL A 477 27.52 -0.11 -3.74
CA VAL A 477 28.37 0.32 -2.62
C VAL A 477 27.69 1.52 -1.95
N TRP A 478 27.77 1.59 -0.62
CA TRP A 478 27.21 2.68 0.18
C TRP A 478 27.63 4.06 -0.36
N ARG A 479 26.65 4.94 -0.60
CA ARG A 479 26.76 6.20 -1.37
C ARG A 479 26.96 6.04 -2.89
N GLY A 480 26.17 5.18 -3.53
CA GLY A 480 25.87 5.27 -4.96
C GLY A 480 26.98 4.85 -5.93
N ILE A 481 28.09 4.26 -5.46
CA ILE A 481 29.16 3.78 -6.34
C ILE A 481 28.79 2.38 -6.85
N GLY A 482 28.21 2.33 -8.04
CA GLY A 482 27.86 1.09 -8.74
C GLY A 482 28.07 1.23 -10.25
N ALA A 483 27.84 0.15 -10.99
CA ALA A 483 27.64 0.25 -12.43
C ALA A 483 26.28 0.90 -12.74
N ASN A 484 26.09 1.34 -13.98
CA ASN A 484 24.83 1.93 -14.44
C ASN A 484 23.83 0.80 -14.73
N SER A 485 22.73 0.70 -13.96
CA SER A 485 21.67 -0.29 -14.18
C SER A 485 20.45 0.30 -14.88
N THR A 486 19.61 -0.58 -15.40
CA THR A 486 18.20 -0.29 -15.67
C THR A 486 17.40 -0.49 -14.40
N VAL A 487 16.71 0.55 -13.94
CA VAL A 487 15.79 0.44 -12.80
C VAL A 487 14.36 0.65 -13.27
N LYS A 488 13.45 -0.17 -12.73
CA LYS A 488 12.01 -0.15 -13.03
C LYS A 488 11.19 -0.29 -11.75
N MET A 489 9.93 0.16 -11.80
CA MET A 489 8.89 -0.30 -10.90
C MET A 489 7.96 -1.22 -11.69
N LEU A 490 7.92 -2.50 -11.33
CA LEU A 490 6.95 -3.45 -11.88
C LEU A 490 5.62 -3.24 -11.16
N VAL A 491 4.49 -3.20 -11.88
CA VAL A 491 3.16 -3.05 -11.29
C VAL A 491 2.27 -4.21 -11.73
N GLY A 492 1.67 -4.87 -10.74
CA GLY A 492 0.83 -6.04 -10.91
C GLY A 492 -0.55 -5.90 -10.28
N ARG A 493 -1.43 -6.82 -10.68
CA ARG A 493 -2.78 -6.99 -10.14
C ARG A 493 -2.98 -8.46 -9.83
N LYS A 494 -3.19 -8.77 -8.54
CA LYS A 494 -3.70 -10.07 -8.13
C LYS A 494 -5.22 -10.01 -8.09
N GLU A 495 -5.86 -10.77 -8.97
CA GLU A 495 -7.29 -11.07 -8.84
C GLU A 495 -7.45 -12.19 -7.80
N VAL A 496 -8.07 -11.88 -6.67
CA VAL A 496 -8.30 -12.84 -5.59
C VAL A 496 -9.74 -13.30 -5.62
N GLY A 497 -9.94 -14.60 -5.83
CA GLY A 497 -11.24 -15.23 -5.84
C GLY A 497 -11.96 -15.10 -4.50
N VAL A 498 -13.01 -14.27 -4.48
CA VAL A 498 -13.94 -14.22 -3.36
C VAL A 498 -14.92 -15.39 -3.49
N GLU A 499 -14.48 -16.52 -2.97
CA GLU A 499 -15.42 -17.49 -2.41
C GLU A 499 -16.24 -16.77 -1.34
N GLU A 500 -17.49 -16.44 -1.66
CA GLU A 500 -18.52 -16.13 -0.67
C GLU A 500 -18.67 -17.37 0.22
N ALA A 501 -17.96 -17.39 1.35
CA ALA A 501 -18.03 -18.50 2.29
C ALA A 501 -19.49 -18.67 2.71
N PRO A 502 -20.10 -19.86 2.55
CA PRO A 502 -21.49 -20.09 2.95
C PRO A 502 -21.58 -19.87 4.47
N ILE A 503 -22.14 -18.72 4.85
CA ILE A 503 -21.97 -18.09 6.18
C ILE A 503 -22.37 -19.09 7.27
N THR A 504 -21.36 -19.73 7.86
CA THR A 504 -21.58 -20.88 8.73
C THR A 504 -21.96 -20.39 10.12
N LEU A 505 -23.21 -20.68 10.49
CA LEU A 505 -23.92 -20.01 11.57
C LEU A 505 -23.40 -20.43 12.95
N LYS A 506 -22.84 -19.50 13.73
CA LYS A 506 -22.65 -19.66 15.19
C LYS A 506 -23.09 -18.48 16.04
N ASP A 507 -22.79 -17.24 15.66
CA ASP A 507 -23.04 -16.12 16.56
C ASP A 507 -24.48 -15.59 16.51
N GLY A 508 -25.02 -15.30 17.70
CA GLY A 508 -26.38 -14.80 17.97
C GLY A 508 -26.62 -13.32 17.63
N ARG A 509 -25.98 -12.83 16.57
CA ARG A 509 -26.15 -11.49 15.99
C ARG A 509 -27.17 -11.51 14.86
N ALA A 510 -27.85 -10.38 14.61
CA ALA A 510 -28.70 -10.23 13.44
C ALA A 510 -27.86 -10.24 12.15
N LYS A 511 -28.44 -10.71 11.03
CA LYS A 511 -27.73 -10.90 9.75
C LYS A 511 -28.61 -10.46 8.58
N ILE A 512 -27.97 -9.83 7.60
CA ILE A 512 -28.52 -9.55 6.28
C ILE A 512 -27.72 -10.40 5.28
N SER A 513 -28.37 -10.88 4.21
CA SER A 513 -27.70 -11.43 3.04
C SER A 513 -28.56 -11.21 1.78
N TRP A 514 -27.93 -11.12 0.61
CA TRP A 514 -28.57 -10.73 -0.64
C TRP A 514 -28.18 -11.69 -1.77
N ASN A 515 -29.17 -12.19 -2.52
CA ASN A 515 -28.95 -13.14 -3.62
C ASN A 515 -29.35 -12.59 -5.01
N GLY A 516 -29.23 -11.27 -5.21
CA GLY A 516 -29.63 -10.59 -6.45
C GLY A 516 -31.14 -10.44 -6.66
N ARG A 517 -32.00 -11.01 -5.79
CA ARG A 517 -33.47 -10.87 -5.85
C ARG A 517 -34.17 -10.81 -4.50
N ASN A 518 -33.63 -11.44 -3.46
CA ASN A 518 -34.24 -11.49 -2.14
C ASN A 518 -33.21 -11.08 -1.09
N ILE A 519 -33.67 -10.28 -0.13
CA ILE A 519 -32.95 -9.95 1.09
C ILE A 519 -33.36 -11.00 2.13
N THR A 520 -32.41 -11.82 2.55
CA THR A 520 -32.62 -12.78 3.63
C THR A 520 -32.18 -12.13 4.94
N LEU A 521 -33.15 -11.88 5.82
CA LEU A 521 -32.97 -11.28 7.14
C LEU A 521 -33.07 -12.38 8.19
N GLU A 522 -32.08 -12.48 9.08
CA GLU A 522 -32.09 -13.46 10.19
C GLU A 522 -31.81 -12.74 11.50
N ILE A 523 -32.79 -12.68 12.41
CA ILE A 523 -32.64 -12.07 13.72
C ILE A 523 -32.86 -13.15 14.80
N PRO A 524 -31.81 -13.62 15.50
CA PRO A 524 -31.89 -14.74 16.44
C PRO A 524 -32.49 -14.37 17.80
N TYR A 525 -33.14 -13.21 17.91
CA TYR A 525 -33.84 -12.72 19.10
C TYR A 525 -34.99 -11.80 18.67
N LYS A 526 -36.08 -11.79 19.44
CA LYS A 526 -37.20 -10.86 19.25
C LYS A 526 -36.76 -9.40 19.35
N ALA A 527 -36.99 -8.63 18.29
CA ALA A 527 -36.54 -7.24 18.14
C ALA A 527 -37.54 -6.40 17.32
N ASN A 528 -37.64 -5.10 17.59
CA ASN A 528 -38.31 -4.15 16.72
C ASN A 528 -37.32 -3.65 15.64
N ALA A 529 -37.32 -4.33 14.49
CA ALA A 529 -36.39 -4.08 13.41
C ALA A 529 -36.95 -3.07 12.39
N ILE A 530 -36.07 -2.23 11.85
CA ILE A 530 -36.31 -1.39 10.68
C ILE A 530 -35.27 -1.77 9.62
N LEU A 531 -35.73 -2.24 8.46
CA LEU A 531 -34.88 -2.57 7.30
C LEU A 531 -35.12 -1.55 6.19
N LYS A 532 -34.08 -0.81 5.83
CA LYS A 532 -34.09 0.24 4.80
C LYS A 532 -33.18 -0.11 3.63
N ILE A 533 -33.46 0.50 2.48
CA ILE A 533 -32.52 0.66 1.37
C ILE A 533 -32.14 2.15 1.28
N LEU A 534 -30.85 2.40 1.24
CA LEU A 534 -30.25 3.70 1.02
C LEU A 534 -29.61 3.75 -0.38
N ASP A 535 -29.57 4.93 -0.99
CA ASP A 535 -28.73 5.22 -2.16
C ASP A 535 -27.25 5.37 -1.78
N GLU A 536 -26.40 5.56 -2.77
CA GLU A 536 -24.96 5.81 -2.64
C GLU A 536 -24.60 7.07 -1.82
N THR A 537 -25.55 7.98 -1.60
CA THR A 537 -25.39 9.15 -0.71
C THR A 537 -25.86 8.90 0.73
N GLY A 538 -26.30 7.67 1.03
CA GLY A 538 -26.84 7.28 2.34
C GLY A 538 -28.29 7.75 2.58
N ARG A 539 -28.95 8.34 1.57
CA ARG A 539 -30.35 8.78 1.66
C ARG A 539 -31.30 7.61 1.50
N GLU A 540 -32.39 7.59 2.28
CA GLU A 540 -33.40 6.52 2.20
C GLU A 540 -34.17 6.56 0.87
N ILE A 541 -34.11 5.45 0.13
CA ILE A 541 -34.96 5.15 -1.02
C ILE A 541 -36.26 4.47 -0.56
N SER A 542 -36.16 3.55 0.41
CA SER A 542 -37.27 2.67 0.79
C SER A 542 -37.08 2.07 2.19
N THR A 543 -38.16 1.91 2.94
CA THR A 543 -38.23 0.99 4.09
C THR A 543 -38.89 -0.31 3.63
N ILE A 544 -38.16 -1.43 3.69
CA ILE A 544 -38.60 -2.77 3.29
C ILE A 544 -39.36 -3.48 4.40
N PHE A 545 -38.96 -3.25 5.65
CA PHE A 545 -39.61 -3.82 6.83
C PHE A 545 -39.54 -2.85 8.02
N LYS A 546 -40.59 -2.84 8.84
CA LYS A 546 -40.64 -2.09 10.10
C LYS A 546 -41.59 -2.76 11.08
N GLY A 547 -41.07 -3.29 12.19
CA GLY A 547 -41.86 -3.87 13.26
C GLY A 547 -41.16 -4.97 14.04
N ASN A 548 -41.91 -5.68 14.88
CA ASN A 548 -41.39 -6.81 15.66
C ASN A 548 -41.11 -8.03 14.77
N ILE A 549 -39.92 -8.62 14.89
CA ILE A 549 -39.47 -9.77 14.10
C ILE A 549 -38.55 -10.67 14.93
N GLU A 550 -38.50 -11.96 14.56
CA GLU A 550 -37.66 -13.00 15.17
C GLU A 550 -37.51 -14.17 14.19
N GLY A 551 -36.36 -14.83 14.13
CA GLY A 551 -36.06 -15.92 13.19
C GLY A 551 -35.60 -15.44 11.80
N LYS A 552 -35.76 -16.31 10.79
CA LYS A 552 -35.27 -16.13 9.41
C LYS A 552 -36.42 -15.77 8.45
N HIS A 553 -36.23 -14.71 7.67
CA HIS A 553 -37.25 -14.10 6.80
C HIS A 553 -36.68 -13.80 5.41
N ASN A 554 -37.48 -14.03 4.38
CA ASN A 554 -37.12 -13.73 3.00
C ASN A 554 -37.96 -12.56 2.49
N LEU A 555 -37.34 -11.39 2.34
CA LEU A 555 -37.97 -10.15 1.91
C LEU A 555 -37.60 -9.89 0.44
N ARG A 556 -38.57 -9.52 -0.39
CA ARG A 556 -38.33 -9.15 -1.79
C ARG A 556 -38.15 -7.65 -1.92
N TRP A 557 -37.18 -7.25 -2.74
CA TRP A 557 -37.01 -5.86 -3.13
C TRP A 557 -36.81 -5.76 -4.64
N ASN A 558 -37.63 -4.93 -5.28
CA ASN A 558 -37.62 -4.69 -6.72
C ASN A 558 -37.11 -3.26 -6.97
N GLY A 559 -35.81 -3.05 -6.79
CA GLY A 559 -35.15 -1.80 -7.17
C GLY A 559 -34.97 -1.65 -8.69
N LYS A 560 -34.23 -0.64 -9.11
CA LYS A 560 -33.61 -0.57 -10.44
C LYS A 560 -32.19 -1.12 -10.37
N SER A 561 -31.57 -1.43 -11.51
CA SER A 561 -30.14 -1.76 -11.56
C SER A 561 -29.30 -0.62 -10.97
N GLY A 562 -28.35 -0.92 -10.09
CA GLY A 562 -27.58 0.07 -9.34
C GLY A 562 -26.86 -0.48 -8.11
N VAL A 563 -26.13 0.39 -7.42
CA VAL A 563 -25.47 0.13 -6.12
C VAL A 563 -26.31 0.74 -5.02
N TYR A 564 -26.52 0.01 -3.93
CA TYR A 564 -27.36 0.43 -2.81
C TYR A 564 -26.82 -0.10 -1.48
N PHE A 565 -27.33 0.43 -0.37
CA PHE A 565 -26.98 -0.06 0.96
C PHE A 565 -28.24 -0.50 1.72
N ILE A 566 -28.30 -1.76 2.14
CA ILE A 566 -29.31 -2.23 3.08
C ILE A 566 -28.88 -1.80 4.48
N ASN A 567 -29.74 -1.10 5.22
CA ASN A 567 -29.53 -0.78 6.64
C ASN A 567 -30.58 -1.50 7.49
N LEU A 568 -30.14 -2.45 8.33
CA LEU A 568 -30.93 -3.07 9.39
C LEU A 568 -30.62 -2.39 10.72
N LYS A 569 -31.63 -1.76 11.33
CA LYS A 569 -31.55 -1.24 12.69
C LYS A 569 -32.51 -1.98 13.64
N THR A 570 -31.99 -2.50 14.73
CA THR A 570 -32.74 -3.04 15.89
C THR A 570 -32.47 -2.16 17.11
N GLU A 571 -32.94 -2.59 18.29
CA GLU A 571 -32.56 -1.97 19.58
C GLU A 571 -31.11 -2.25 20.00
N LYS A 572 -30.42 -3.20 19.34
CA LYS A 572 -29.06 -3.64 19.70
C LYS A 572 -28.01 -3.40 18.61
N GLU A 573 -28.42 -3.47 17.34
CA GLU A 573 -27.52 -3.58 16.20
C GLU A 573 -27.95 -2.61 15.08
N ASN A 574 -26.98 -2.05 14.35
CA ASN A 574 -27.19 -1.16 13.21
C ASN A 574 -26.25 -1.60 12.08
N ILE A 575 -26.70 -2.55 11.27
CA ILE A 575 -25.90 -3.26 10.26
C ILE A 575 -26.17 -2.63 8.91
N ILE A 576 -25.11 -2.18 8.23
CA ILE A 576 -25.17 -1.65 6.86
C ILE A 576 -24.44 -2.61 5.92
N GLN A 577 -25.10 -3.06 4.86
CA GLN A 577 -24.54 -3.96 3.85
C GLN A 577 -24.71 -3.38 2.45
N LYS A 578 -23.62 -3.22 1.71
CA LYS A 578 -23.63 -2.88 0.28
C LYS A 578 -24.27 -4.02 -0.52
N ILE A 579 -25.17 -3.68 -1.43
CA ILE A 579 -25.73 -4.60 -2.43
C ILE A 579 -25.62 -4.01 -3.83
N ILE A 580 -25.58 -4.90 -4.81
CA ILE A 580 -25.65 -4.55 -6.23
C ILE A 580 -26.87 -5.26 -6.81
N LEU A 581 -27.72 -4.51 -7.50
CA LEU A 581 -28.84 -5.02 -8.30
C LEU A 581 -28.46 -4.88 -9.77
N LYS A 582 -28.59 -5.97 -10.53
CA LYS A 582 -28.23 -6.08 -11.95
C LYS A 582 -29.50 -6.06 -12.80
#